data_AF-A0A5C8BLT1-F1
#
_entry.id   AF-A0A5C8BLT1-F1
#
_cell.length_a   1.000
_cell.length_b   1.000
_cell.length_c   1.000
_cell.angle_alpha   90.00
_cell.angle_beta   90.00
_cell.angle_gamma   90.00
#
_symmetry.space_group_name_H-M   'P 1'
#
loop_
_entity.id
_entity.type
_entity.pdbx_description
1 polymer ?
#
loop_
_entity_poly.entity_id
_entity_poly.type
_entity_poly.pdbx_seq_one_letter_code
_entity_poly.pdbx_strand_id
1 'polypeptide(L)' 'MRVQVLSITSNISRVYPCEALIQVRGKQGKVLADQITTVDKSRFGDFIGSVNAAEMDNISGIIKIQLDL' A
#
# COMPACT_ATOMS: atom_id res chain seq x y z
N MET A 1 -6.17 12.48 -15.27
CA MET A 1 -7.01 11.65 -14.37
C MET A 1 -6.17 11.36 -13.15
N ARG A 2 -6.63 11.81 -11.98
CA ARG A 2 -5.91 11.68 -10.71
C ARG A 2 -6.27 10.36 -10.06
N VAL A 3 -5.27 9.69 -9.50
CA VAL A 3 -5.42 8.41 -8.80
C VAL A 3 -4.73 8.53 -7.46
N GLN A 4 -5.37 8.03 -6.40
CA GLN A 4 -4.74 7.91 -5.10
C GLN A 4 -3.88 6.64 -5.07
N VAL A 5 -2.66 6.77 -4.57
CA VAL A 5 -1.69 5.68 -4.46
C VAL A 5 -1.11 5.64 -3.06
N LEU A 6 -0.70 4.44 -2.67
CA LEU A 6 0.00 4.15 -1.44
C LEU A 6 1.44 3.74 -1.76
N SER A 7 2.38 4.23 -0.97
CA SER A 7 3.78 3.79 -1.08
C SER A 7 3.95 2.37 -0.54
N ILE A 8 4.82 1.61 -1.19
CA ILE A 8 5.24 0.28 -0.73
C ILE A 8 6.75 0.28 -0.48
N THR A 9 7.18 -0.42 0.57
CA THR A 9 8.61 -0.60 0.87
C THR A 9 8.91 -2.05 1.20
N SER A 10 10.07 -2.55 0.79
CA SER A 10 10.56 -3.87 1.19
C SER A 10 11.21 -3.87 2.59
N ASN A 11 11.31 -2.70 3.24
CA ASN A 11 11.86 -2.61 4.59
C ASN A 11 10.80 -2.95 5.64
N ILE A 12 10.75 -4.22 6.02
CA ILE A 12 9.83 -4.73 7.04
C ILE A 12 10.41 -4.71 8.47
N SER A 13 11.48 -3.94 8.72
CA SER A 13 12.18 -3.97 10.02
C SER A 13 11.31 -3.56 11.21
N ARG A 14 10.25 -2.78 10.98
CA ARG A 14 9.23 -2.42 11.97
C ARG A 14 7.91 -2.21 11.24
N VAL A 15 6.81 -2.69 11.82
CA VAL A 15 5.46 -2.54 11.28
C VAL A 15 4.65 -1.70 12.26
N TYR A 16 4.16 -0.55 11.81
CA TYR A 16 3.33 0.37 12.58
C TYR A 16 1.83 0.07 12.37
N PRO A 17 0.93 0.56 13.25
CA PRO A 17 -0.52 0.31 13.12
C PRO A 17 -1.13 0.78 11.80
N CYS A 18 -0.57 1.83 11.18
CA CYS A 18 -0.96 2.32 9.85
C CYS A 18 -0.19 1.66 8.69
N GLU A 19 0.45 0.51 8.94
CA GLU A 19 1.22 -0.23 7.93
C GLU A 19 0.74 -1.69 7.82
N ALA A 20 0.65 -2.21 6.60
CA ALA A 20 0.19 -3.58 6.34
C ALA A 20 1.25 -4.35 5.57
N LEU A 21 1.47 -5.61 5.95
CA LEU A 21 2.35 -6.50 5.22
C LEU A 21 1.67 -7.00 3.94
N ILE A 22 2.41 -6.96 2.83
CA ILE A 22 1.99 -7.46 1.52
C ILE A 22 3.11 -8.23 0.84
N GLN A 23 2.77 -9.07 -0.12
CA GLN A 23 3.74 -9.79 -0.92
C GLN A 23 3.65 -9.36 -2.38
N VAL A 24 4.70 -8.70 -2.88
CA VAL A 24 4.78 -8.23 -4.27
C VAL A 24 5.85 -9.03 -4.99
N ARG A 25 5.47 -9.74 -6.07
CA ARG A 25 6.38 -10.57 -6.89
C ARG A 25 7.23 -11.55 -6.06
N GLY A 26 6.64 -12.17 -5.04
CA GLY A 26 7.34 -13.12 -4.18
C GLY A 26 8.29 -12.50 -3.15
N LYS A 27 8.33 -11.16 -3.05
CA LYS A 27 9.05 -10.44 -2.00
C LYS A 27 8.07 -9.90 -0.98
N GLN A 28 8.40 -10.07 0.30
CA GLN A 28 7.67 -9.39 1.36
C GLN A 28 7.97 -7.89 1.31
N GLY A 29 6.91 -7.11 1.50
CA GLY A 29 6.98 -5.68 1.68
C GLY A 29 5.87 -5.24 2.62
N LYS A 30 5.80 -3.93 2.83
CA LYS A 30 4.74 -3.30 3.59
C LYS A 30 4.21 -2.08 2.85
N VAL A 31 2.92 -1.84 3.04
CA VAL A 31 2.19 -0.67 2.57
C VAL A 31 2.22 0.37 3.68
N LEU A 32 2.43 1.61 3.28
CA LEU A 32 2.53 2.78 4.15
C LEU A 32 1.27 3.64 3.98
N ALA A 33 0.27 3.49 4.87
CA ALA A 33 -0.97 4.29 4.77
C ALA A 33 -0.74 5.77 5.09
N ASP A 34 0.30 6.10 5.85
CA ASP A 34 0.73 7.47 6.11
C ASP A 34 1.18 8.20 4.83
N GLN A 35 1.58 7.46 3.80
CA GLN A 35 2.05 8.00 2.52
C GLN A 35 0.99 7.94 1.41
N ILE A 36 -0.30 8.12 1.74
CA ILE A 36 -1.33 8.32 0.72
C ILE A 36 -1.02 9.59 -0.08
N THR A 37 -0.80 9.43 -1.38
CA THR A 37 -0.50 10.54 -2.28
C THR A 37 -1.36 10.47 -3.53
N THR A 38 -1.57 11.61 -4.18
CA THR A 38 -2.33 11.71 -5.43
C THR A 38 -1.37 11.91 -6.57
N VAL A 39 -1.39 10.98 -7.53
CA VAL A 39 -0.54 11.04 -8.72
C VAL A 39 -1.38 11.00 -9.99
N ASP A 40 -0.84 11.58 -11.06
CA ASP A 40 -1.45 11.46 -12.38
C ASP A 40 -1.18 10.09 -12.99
N LYS A 41 -2.18 9.56 -13.71
CA LYS A 41 -2.11 8.26 -14.37
C LYS A 41 -0.90 8.10 -15.31
N SER A 42 -0.38 9.21 -15.84
CA SER A 42 0.81 9.26 -16.69
C SER A 42 2.12 8.90 -15.97
N ARG A 43 2.14 8.89 -14.63
CA ARG A 43 3.31 8.53 -13.82
C ARG A 43 3.37 7.04 -13.46
N PHE A 44 2.34 6.27 -13.81
CA PHE A 44 2.35 4.83 -13.61
C PHE A 44 3.26 4.19 -14.66
N GLY A 45 4.23 3.40 -14.21
CA GLY A 45 5.01 2.54 -15.07
C GLY A 45 4.31 1.21 -15.32
N ASP A 46 5.10 0.14 -15.45
CA ASP A 46 4.58 -1.19 -15.70
C ASP A 46 3.86 -1.80 -14.50
N PHE A 47 2.89 -2.67 -14.80
CA PHE A 47 2.19 -3.46 -13.79
C PHE A 47 3.15 -4.42 -13.08
N ILE A 48 3.33 -4.22 -11.78
CA ILE A 48 4.21 -5.06 -10.97
C ILE A 48 3.52 -6.27 -10.36
N GLY A 49 2.21 -6.24 -10.20
CA GLY A 49 1.44 -7.32 -9.60
C GLY A 49 0.13 -6.81 -9.00
N SER A 50 -0.65 -7.73 -8.45
CA SER A 50 -1.91 -7.47 -7.75
C SER A 50 -1.84 -8.01 -6.34
N VAL A 51 -2.53 -7.35 -5.42
CA VAL A 51 -2.76 -7.86 -4.07
C VAL A 51 -3.93 -8.85 -4.06
N ASN A 52 -3.88 -9.82 -3.16
CA ASN A 52 -4.99 -10.74 -2.91
C ASN A 52 -6.07 -10.10 -2.01
N ALA A 53 -7.21 -10.79 -1.84
CA ALA A 53 -8.32 -10.25 -1.04
C ALA A 53 -7.97 -10.03 0.45
N ALA A 54 -7.14 -10.90 1.04
CA ALA A 54 -6.73 -10.77 2.44
C ALA A 54 -5.76 -9.60 2.64
N GLU A 55 -4.84 -9.40 1.70
CA GLU A 55 -3.95 -8.23 1.64
C GLU A 55 -4.76 -6.95 1.46
N MET A 56 -5.77 -6.97 0.59
CA MET A 56 -6.66 -5.82 0.39
C MET A 56 -7.46 -5.47 1.65
N ASP A 57 -7.90 -6.47 2.41
CA ASP A 57 -8.61 -6.26 3.68
C ASP A 57 -7.70 -5.60 4.73
N ASN A 58 -6.46 -6.10 4.87
CA ASN A 58 -5.44 -5.48 5.71
C ASN A 58 -5.13 -4.04 5.29
N ILE A 59 -4.98 -3.80 3.98
CA ILE A 59 -4.78 -2.44 3.44
C ILE A 59 -5.96 -1.54 3.80
N SER A 60 -7.19 -2.04 3.69
CA SER A 60 -8.37 -1.26 4.05
C SER A 60 -8.42 -0.92 5.55
N GLY A 61 -7.98 -1.85 6.42
CA GLY A 61 -7.87 -1.64 7.86
C GLY A 61 -6.90 -0.51 8.21
N ILE A 62 -5.70 -0.52 7.61
CA ILE A 62 -4.70 0.53 7.89
C ILE A 62 -5.12 1.89 7.33
N ILE A 63 -5.86 1.94 6.22
CA ILE A 63 -6.40 3.18 5.67
C ILE A 63 -7.44 3.78 6.63
N LYS A 64 -8.29 2.94 7.23
CA LYS A 64 -9.25 3.38 8.25
C LYS A 64 -8.55 3.93 9.48
N ILE A 65 -7.53 3.23 9.98
CA ILE A 65 -6.71 3.70 11.11
C ILE A 65 -6.05 5.06 10.79
N GLN A 66 -5.48 5.21 9.59
CA GLN A 66 -4.85 6.47 9.17
C GLN A 66 -5.84 7.63 9.04
N LEU A 67 -7.08 7.35 8.63
CA LEU A 67 -8.13 8.34 8.44
C LEU A 67 -9.00 8.53 9.69
N ASP A 68 -8.70 7.82 10.78
CA ASP A 68 -9.49 7.79 12.02
C ASP A 68 -10.98 7.44 11.78
N LEU A 69 -11.20 6.45 10.89
CA LEU A 69 -12.50 5.97 10.41
C LEU A 69 -12.94 4.64 11.03
#